data_AF-A0A5J6V9K9-F1
#
_entry.id   AF-A0A5J6V9K9-F1
#
_cell.length_a   1.000
_cell.length_b   1.000
_cell.length_c   1.000
_cell.angle_alpha   90.00
_cell.angle_beta   90.00
_cell.angle_gamma   90.00
#
_symmetry.space_group_name_H-M   'P 1'
#
loop_
_entity.id
_entity.type
_entity.pdbx_description
1 polymer ?
#
loop_
_entity_poly.entity_id
_entity_poly.type
_entity_poly.pdbx_seq_one_letter_code
_entity_poly.pdbx_strand_id
1 'polypeptide(L)'
;MMTKHYKERFNKRIGGEVQISADIRVSDFMTEGAAYVTITESTESSLYEQICQYALQHGEDLQGMFKDEKYEYMSCFVRDVATFRANFENEETLKPLFNHGKGDTVEFVISVPEKRVED
;
A
#
# COMPACT_ATOMS: atom_id res chain seq x y z
N MET A 1 0.70 -11.03 9.00
CA MET A 1 1.20 -9.84 9.72
C MET A 1 2.74 -9.77 9.70
N MET A 2 3.31 -8.58 9.50
CA MET A 2 4.75 -8.31 9.47
C MET A 2 5.50 -8.84 10.70
N THR A 3 6.70 -9.38 10.47
CA THR A 3 7.65 -9.72 11.53
C THR A 3 8.20 -8.47 12.22
N LYS A 4 8.79 -8.62 13.41
CA LYS A 4 9.41 -7.51 14.14
C LYS A 4 10.46 -6.78 13.28
N HIS A 5 11.30 -7.53 12.57
CA HIS A 5 12.31 -6.99 11.67
C HIS A 5 11.70 -6.14 10.55
N TYR A 6 10.59 -6.60 9.95
CA TYR A 6 9.87 -5.82 8.93
C TYR A 6 9.26 -4.53 9.49
N LYS A 7 8.70 -4.56 10.71
CA LYS A 7 8.21 -3.34 11.35
C LYS A 7 9.33 -2.32 11.60
N GLU A 8 10.50 -2.79 12.04
CA GLU A 8 11.69 -1.94 12.21
C GLU A 8 12.16 -1.34 10.88
N ARG A 9 12.12 -2.11 9.78
CA ARG A 9 12.42 -1.62 8.42
C ARG A 9 11.39 -0.59 7.96
N PHE A 10 10.10 -0.87 8.10
CA PHE A 10 9.01 0.05 7.73
C PHE A 10 9.09 1.39 8.48
N ASN A 11 9.46 1.36 9.75
CA ASN A 11 9.63 2.58 10.56
C ASN A 11 10.83 3.45 10.12
N LYS A 12 11.74 2.91 9.30
CA LYS A 12 12.83 3.66 8.67
C LYS A 12 12.50 4.15 7.27
N ARG A 13 11.25 4.00 6.81
CA ARG A 13 10.78 4.52 5.52
C ARG A 13 11.09 6.02 5.40
N ILE A 14 11.24 6.46 4.16
CA ILE A 14 11.21 7.88 3.83
C ILE A 14 9.73 8.31 3.91
N GLY A 15 9.43 9.24 4.82
CA GLY A 15 8.09 9.82 4.95
C GLY A 15 7.69 10.68 3.74
N GLY A 16 6.45 11.17 3.74
CA GLY A 16 5.94 12.07 2.70
C GLY A 16 4.91 11.48 1.76
N GLU A 17 5.01 10.19 1.40
CA GLU A 17 3.98 9.55 0.56
C GLU A 17 3.81 8.05 0.84
N VAL A 18 2.62 7.55 0.53
CA VAL A 18 2.27 6.12 0.50
C VAL A 18 1.45 5.86 -0.76
N GLN A 19 1.81 4.82 -1.49
CA GLN A 19 1.09 4.38 -2.68
C GLN A 19 0.34 3.09 -2.35
N ILE A 20 -0.91 3.00 -2.80
CA ILE A 20 -1.76 1.85 -2.56
C ILE A 20 -2.30 1.37 -3.89
N SER A 21 -2.17 0.08 -4.17
CA SER A 21 -2.84 -0.56 -5.30
C SER A 21 -3.92 -1.52 -4.83
N ALA A 22 -5.00 -1.59 -5.61
CA ALA A 22 -6.02 -2.62 -5.51
C ALA A 22 -5.72 -3.68 -6.57
N ASP A 23 -5.32 -4.87 -6.15
CA ASP A 23 -4.85 -5.91 -7.04
C ASP A 23 -5.95 -6.93 -7.32
N ILE A 24 -6.08 -7.33 -8.58
CA ILE A 24 -7.03 -8.34 -9.05
C ILE A 24 -6.29 -9.61 -9.47
N ARG A 25 -6.94 -10.75 -9.37
CA ARG A 25 -6.38 -12.02 -9.84
C ARG A 25 -6.47 -12.12 -11.36
N VAL A 26 -5.33 -12.24 -12.03
CA VAL A 26 -5.24 -12.43 -13.50
C VAL A 26 -4.98 -13.89 -13.89
N SER A 27 -4.40 -14.69 -12.98
CA SER A 27 -4.31 -16.15 -13.08
C SER A 27 -4.20 -16.79 -11.70
N ASP A 28 -4.22 -18.12 -11.60
CA ASP A 28 -4.09 -18.84 -10.32
C ASP A 28 -2.86 -18.45 -9.50
N PHE A 29 -1.82 -17.92 -10.16
CA PHE A 29 -0.53 -17.59 -9.55
C PHE A 29 -0.13 -16.13 -9.68
N MET A 30 -0.95 -15.27 -10.30
CA MET A 30 -0.59 -13.87 -10.56
C MET A 30 -1.72 -12.91 -10.27
N THR A 31 -1.35 -11.79 -9.65
CA THR A 31 -2.18 -10.61 -9.41
C THR A 31 -1.61 -9.41 -10.18
N GLU A 32 -2.47 -8.45 -10.50
CA GLU A 32 -2.10 -7.19 -11.16
C GLU A 32 -2.86 -6.04 -10.53
N GLY A 33 -2.21 -4.88 -10.35
CA GLY A 33 -2.85 -3.69 -9.82
C GLY A 33 -3.88 -3.09 -10.81
N ALA A 34 -5.15 -3.15 -10.42
CA ALA A 34 -6.27 -2.64 -11.19
C ALA A 34 -6.46 -1.13 -11.04
N ALA A 35 -6.16 -0.58 -9.87
CA ALA A 35 -6.22 0.84 -9.54
C ALA A 35 -5.12 1.22 -8.55
N TYR A 36 -4.71 2.48 -8.57
CA TYR A 36 -3.63 3.02 -7.76
C TYR A 36 -4.06 4.36 -7.18
N VAL A 37 -3.73 4.59 -5.91
CA VAL A 37 -3.92 5.87 -5.21
C VAL A 37 -2.63 6.22 -4.49
N THR A 38 -2.24 7.49 -4.58
CA THR A 38 -1.11 8.04 -3.82
C THR A 38 -1.64 9.03 -2.79
N ILE A 39 -1.25 8.84 -1.54
CA ILE A 39 -1.60 9.73 -0.43
C ILE A 39 -0.32 10.40 0.02
N THR A 40 -0.35 11.73 0.14
CA THR A 40 0.81 12.50 0.59
C THR A 40 0.59 13.03 2.00
N GLU A 41 1.64 13.00 2.81
CA GLU A 41 1.62 13.52 4.18
C GLU A 41 1.30 15.02 4.22
N SER A 42 1.67 15.78 3.18
CA SER A 42 1.45 17.22 3.10
C SER A 42 -0.01 17.60 2.80
N THR A 43 -0.75 16.76 2.07
CA THR A 43 -2.17 17.02 1.73
C THR A 43 -3.13 16.32 2.67
N GLU A 44 -2.79 15.12 3.12
CA GLU A 44 -3.70 14.23 3.84
C GLU A 44 -3.01 13.52 5.01
N SER A 45 -2.33 14.31 5.86
CA SER A 45 -1.53 13.82 7.00
C SER A 45 -2.23 12.77 7.88
N SER A 46 -3.51 12.99 8.20
CA SER A 46 -4.28 12.04 9.03
C SER A 46 -4.48 10.69 8.35
N LEU A 47 -4.87 10.70 7.07
CA LEU A 47 -5.11 9.48 6.32
C LEU A 47 -3.77 8.76 6.03
N TYR A 48 -2.72 9.52 5.72
CA TYR A 48 -1.37 9.00 5.57
C TYR A 48 -0.93 8.21 6.81
N GLU A 49 -1.08 8.79 8.01
CA GLU A 49 -0.67 8.15 9.25
C GLU A 49 -1.54 6.91 9.56
N GLN A 50 -2.85 7.00 9.34
CA GLN A 50 -3.77 5.86 9.51
C GLN A 50 -3.38 4.68 8.62
N ILE A 51 -3.08 4.92 7.34
CA ILE A 51 -2.64 3.87 6.40
C ILE A 51 -1.30 3.28 6.83
N CYS A 52 -0.35 4.11 7.26
CA CYS A 52 0.95 3.62 7.73
C CYS A 52 0.81 2.76 8.99
N GLN A 53 -0.04 3.18 9.94
CA GLN A 53 -0.34 2.39 11.14
C GLN A 53 -1.05 1.09 10.79
N TYR A 54 -2.00 1.13 9.87
CA TYR A 54 -2.69 -0.06 9.39
C TYR A 54 -1.71 -1.04 8.74
N ALA A 55 -0.80 -0.56 7.88
CA ALA A 55 0.23 -1.39 7.26
C ALA A 55 1.14 -2.07 8.31
N LEU A 56 1.56 -1.36 9.35
CA LEU A 56 2.35 -1.92 10.46
C LEU A 56 1.61 -3.01 11.25
N GLN A 57 0.29 -2.89 11.36
CA GLN A 57 -0.56 -3.81 12.10
C GLN A 57 -1.00 -5.01 11.28
N HIS A 58 -1.33 -4.82 9.99
CA HIS A 58 -2.01 -5.84 9.19
C HIS A 58 -1.23 -6.27 7.96
N GLY A 59 -0.26 -5.48 7.51
CA GLY A 59 0.54 -5.79 6.33
C GLY A 59 1.31 -7.10 6.47
N GLU A 60 1.55 -7.75 5.34
CA GLU A 60 2.26 -9.02 5.22
C GLU A 60 3.42 -8.88 4.23
N ASP A 61 4.46 -9.70 4.41
CA ASP A 61 5.55 -9.88 3.44
C ASP A 61 6.17 -8.57 2.90
N LEU A 62 6.71 -7.74 3.81
CA LEU A 62 7.35 -6.47 3.45
C LEU A 62 8.61 -6.70 2.60
N GLN A 63 8.56 -6.34 1.33
CA GLN A 63 9.64 -6.56 0.37
C GLN A 63 9.82 -5.37 -0.58
N GLY A 64 11.02 -5.19 -1.12
CA GLY A 64 11.22 -4.21 -2.19
C GLY A 64 10.53 -4.71 -3.45
N MET A 65 9.65 -3.90 -4.06
CA MET A 65 8.88 -4.33 -5.24
C MET A 65 9.23 -3.55 -6.50
N PHE A 66 9.40 -2.24 -6.41
CA PHE A 66 9.64 -1.40 -7.58
C PHE A 66 10.42 -0.14 -7.20
N LYS A 67 10.84 0.61 -8.21
CA LYS A 67 11.44 1.93 -8.06
C LYS A 67 10.88 2.88 -9.11
N ASP A 68 10.76 4.14 -8.77
CA ASP A 68 10.50 5.22 -9.72
C ASP A 68 11.76 6.10 -9.87
N GLU A 69 11.62 7.30 -10.43
CA GLU A 69 12.74 8.25 -10.59
C GLU A 69 13.28 8.80 -9.27
N LYS A 70 12.50 8.71 -8.18
CA LYS A 70 12.81 9.32 -6.89
C LYS A 70 13.21 8.30 -5.85
N TYR A 71 12.53 7.16 -5.81
CA TYR A 71 12.63 6.20 -4.71
C TYR A 71 12.60 4.75 -5.15
N GLU A 72 13.25 3.90 -4.35
CA GLU A 72 12.92 2.48 -4.25
C GLU A 72 11.80 2.30 -3.22
N TYR A 73 10.78 1.50 -3.57
CA TYR A 73 9.62 1.25 -2.72
C TYR A 73 9.67 -0.14 -2.12
N MET A 74 9.39 -0.19 -0.82
CA MET A 74 9.04 -1.41 -0.13
C MET A 74 7.53 -1.49 0.05
N SER A 75 7.01 -2.68 -0.17
CA SER A 75 5.58 -2.93 -0.27
C SER A 75 5.20 -4.09 0.62
N CYS A 76 3.99 -4.02 1.16
CA CYS A 76 3.39 -5.09 1.94
C CYS A 76 1.97 -5.38 1.45
N PHE A 77 1.55 -6.62 1.62
CA PHE A 77 0.25 -7.08 1.18
C PHE A 77 -0.77 -7.00 2.31
N VAL A 78 -1.98 -6.59 1.96
CA VAL A 78 -3.16 -6.66 2.81
C VAL A 78 -4.15 -7.59 2.13
N ARG A 79 -4.15 -8.86 2.57
CA ARG A 79 -5.02 -9.91 2.01
C ARG A 79 -6.41 -9.93 2.62
N ASP A 80 -6.59 -9.33 3.79
CA ASP A 80 -7.92 -9.14 4.40
C ASP A 80 -8.60 -7.90 3.79
N VAL A 81 -9.14 -8.08 2.59
CA VAL A 81 -9.82 -7.05 1.81
C VAL A 81 -11.04 -6.50 2.55
N ALA A 82 -11.79 -7.35 3.25
CA ALA A 82 -13.00 -6.95 3.95
C ALA A 82 -12.69 -6.00 5.11
N THR A 83 -11.68 -6.33 5.92
CA THR A 83 -11.25 -5.46 7.02
C THR A 83 -10.68 -4.15 6.50
N PHE A 84 -9.86 -4.17 5.44
CA PHE A 84 -9.33 -2.93 4.87
C PHE A 84 -10.46 -2.02 4.37
N ARG A 85 -11.42 -2.57 3.64
CA ARG A 85 -12.58 -1.83 3.13
C ARG A 85 -13.41 -1.22 4.25
N ALA A 86 -13.70 -1.98 5.31
CA ALA A 86 -14.46 -1.48 6.46
C ALA A 86 -13.78 -0.28 7.17
N ASN A 87 -12.45 -0.20 7.14
CA ASN A 87 -11.71 0.93 7.73
C ASN A 87 -11.67 2.16 6.82
N PHE A 88 -11.70 1.99 5.50
CA PHE A 88 -11.28 3.03 4.56
C PHE A 88 -12.27 3.33 3.44
N GLU A 89 -13.38 2.60 3.29
CA GLU A 89 -14.32 2.79 2.17
C GLU A 89 -15.00 4.16 2.14
N ASN A 90 -15.08 4.84 3.28
CA ASN A 90 -15.64 6.18 3.39
C ASN A 90 -14.65 7.29 3.05
N GLU A 91 -13.37 6.97 2.89
CA GLU A 91 -12.34 7.93 2.49
C GLU A 91 -12.46 8.21 0.99
N GLU A 92 -12.87 9.43 0.64
CA GLU A 92 -13.12 9.85 -0.74
C GLU A 92 -11.92 9.58 -1.65
N THR A 93 -10.71 9.88 -1.16
CA THR A 93 -9.44 9.67 -1.87
C THR A 93 -9.20 8.21 -2.23
N LEU A 94 -9.71 7.27 -1.42
CA LEU A 94 -9.50 5.84 -1.61
C LEU A 94 -10.60 5.16 -2.43
N LYS A 95 -11.69 5.86 -2.75
CA LYS A 95 -12.80 5.32 -3.58
C LYS A 95 -12.35 4.62 -4.86
N PRO A 96 -11.35 5.10 -5.63
CA PRO A 96 -10.89 4.41 -6.83
C PRO A 96 -10.40 2.98 -6.56
N LEU A 97 -9.88 2.69 -5.36
CA LEU A 97 -9.43 1.35 -4.97
C LEU A 97 -10.60 0.38 -4.76
N PHE A 98 -11.78 0.87 -4.39
CA PHE A 98 -12.94 0.05 -4.05
C PHE A 98 -13.96 -0.08 -5.19
N ASN A 99 -13.82 0.75 -6.23
CA ASN A 99 -14.71 0.79 -7.38
C ASN A 99 -13.92 1.09 -8.67
N HIS A 100 -13.06 0.15 -9.07
CA HIS A 100 -12.22 0.27 -10.26
C HIS A 100 -12.81 -0.37 -11.52
N GLY A 101 -13.93 -1.10 -11.42
CA GLY A 101 -14.63 -1.69 -12.58
C GLY A 101 -13.88 -2.82 -13.29
N LYS A 102 -12.90 -3.46 -12.65
CA LYS A 102 -12.04 -4.51 -13.24
C LYS A 102 -12.17 -5.88 -12.54
N GLY A 103 -13.26 -6.10 -11.80
CA GLY A 103 -13.48 -7.32 -11.01
C GLY A 103 -13.21 -7.11 -9.52
N ASP A 104 -13.16 -8.22 -8.77
CA ASP A 104 -12.96 -8.19 -7.32
C ASP A 104 -11.49 -8.02 -6.95
N THR A 105 -11.22 -7.06 -6.07
CA THR A 105 -9.92 -6.92 -5.42
C THR A 105 -9.65 -8.14 -4.55
N VAL A 106 -8.48 -8.77 -4.72
CA VAL A 106 -8.06 -9.95 -3.94
C VAL A 106 -7.04 -9.61 -2.87
N GLU A 107 -6.31 -8.50 -3.03
CA GLU A 107 -5.39 -7.95 -2.05
C GLU A 107 -5.16 -6.46 -2.33
N PHE A 108 -4.76 -5.70 -1.31
CA PHE A 108 -4.19 -4.38 -1.49
C PHE A 108 -2.68 -4.43 -1.29
N VAL A 109 -1.94 -3.64 -2.05
CA VAL A 109 -0.49 -3.49 -1.86
C VAL A 109 -0.21 -2.08 -1.36
N ILE A 110 0.33 -1.96 -0.16
CA ILE A 110 0.72 -0.68 0.44
C ILE A 110 2.23 -0.53 0.29
N SER A 111 2.64 0.50 -0.43
CA SER A 111 4.02 0.77 -0.81
C SER A 111 4.49 2.09 -0.24
N VAL A 112 5.62 2.07 0.45
CA VAL A 112 6.24 3.27 1.03
C VAL A 112 7.68 3.42 0.51
N PRO A 113 8.17 4.66 0.35
CA PRO A 113 9.53 4.86 -0.13
C PRO A 113 10.56 4.43 0.93
N GLU A 114 11.64 3.79 0.51
CA GLU A 114 12.70 3.27 1.38
C GLU A 114 14.04 3.95 1.15
N LYS A 115 14.47 4.05 -0.11
CA LYS A 115 15.75 4.65 -0.51
C LYS A 115 15.54 5.61 -1.65
N ARG A 116 16.44 6.58 -1.80
CA ARG A 116 16.47 7.41 -2.99
C ARG A 116 17.16 6.66 -4.13
N VAL A 117 16.74 6.91 -5.35
CA VAL A 117 17.51 6.48 -6.51
C VAL A 117 18.78 7.33 -6.56
N GLU A 118 19.93 6.67 -6.40
CA GLU A 118 21.24 7.25 -6.68
C GLU A 118 21.64 6.78 -8.09
N ASP A 119 21.97 7.73 -8.96
CA ASP A 119 22.41 7.51 -10.34
C ASP A 119 23.78 6.79 -10.43
#